data_AF-A0A9J6FDZ8-F1
#
_entry.id   AF-A0A9J6FDZ8-F1
#
_cell.length_a   1.000
_cell.length_b   1.000
_cell.length_c   1.000
_cell.angle_alpha   90.00
_cell.angle_beta   90.00
_cell.angle_gamma   90.00
#
_symmetry.space_group_name_H-M   'P 1'
#
loop_
_entity.id
_entity.type
_entity.pdbx_description
1 polymer ?
#
loop_
_entity_poly.entity_id
_entity_poly.type
_entity_poly.pdbx_seq_one_letter_code
_entity_poly.pdbx_strand_id
1 'polypeptide(L)'
;MYTDCLSLLCALRSLHTRDEETDQLRRLFSRLSGRLSLFLFHVRGNSGLIGNEIENENARRTCTVGAIREKVLSKRVIWSEFQAESQKEWLVNWQTQHQGTETYKWLPNVLDLLPDFLPPKQATFLITGHGRFPFYLHRLSLITSPACFCGELSDIDHYMTRCPGTAAFRDRSRAEIRFEIEQCWYPRLLRNQTTIEAVMAMVKHINFYMPATD
;
A
#
# COMPACT_ATOMS: atom_id res chain seq x y z
N MET A 1 28.99 3.56 11.10
CA MET A 1 29.62 2.46 10.36
C MET A 1 30.11 1.43 11.36
N TYR A 2 29.91 0.15 11.05
CA TYR A 2 30.32 -0.97 11.90
C TYR A 2 31.43 -1.74 11.19
N THR A 3 32.40 -2.25 11.93
CA THR A 3 33.49 -3.10 11.41
C THR A 3 33.92 -4.10 12.46
N ASP A 4 34.33 -5.29 12.05
CA ASP A 4 34.93 -6.31 12.92
C ASP A 4 36.46 -6.26 12.95
N CYS A 5 37.06 -5.36 12.19
CA CYS A 5 38.50 -5.16 12.16
C CYS A 5 38.94 -4.19 13.28
N LEU A 6 39.10 -4.73 14.50
CA LEU A 6 39.58 -3.94 15.64
C LEU A 6 40.96 -3.32 15.37
N SER A 7 41.85 -4.05 14.69
CA SER A 7 43.18 -3.57 14.33
C SER A 7 43.11 -2.33 13.43
N LEU A 8 42.20 -2.30 12.45
CA LEU A 8 41.98 -1.13 11.60
C LEU A 8 41.49 0.08 12.42
N LEU A 9 40.56 -0.12 13.34
CA LEU A 9 40.08 0.98 14.21
C LEU A 9 41.20 1.53 15.10
N CYS A 10 42.03 0.65 15.66
CA CYS A 10 43.23 1.05 16.41
C CYS A 10 44.22 1.82 15.53
N ALA A 11 44.43 1.37 14.28
CA ALA A 11 45.32 2.01 13.33
C ALA A 11 44.80 3.40 12.89
N LEU A 12 43.49 3.55 12.70
CA LEU A 12 42.84 4.84 12.41
C LEU A 12 42.92 5.82 13.59
N ARG A 13 42.85 5.31 14.83
CA ARG A 13 42.97 6.11 16.06
C ARG A 13 44.41 6.52 16.37
N SER A 14 45.41 5.73 15.98
CA SER A 14 46.82 6.04 16.20
C SER A 14 47.17 7.40 15.58
N LEU A 15 48.05 8.20 16.19
CA LEU A 15 48.52 9.45 15.57
C LEU A 15 49.59 9.20 14.49
N HIS A 16 50.22 8.02 14.50
CA HIS A 16 51.33 7.67 13.62
C HIS A 16 51.01 6.34 12.92
N THR A 17 51.07 6.33 11.60
CA THR A 17 50.98 5.11 10.78
C THR A 17 52.13 5.11 9.78
N ARG A 18 52.75 3.94 9.57
CA ARG A 18 53.74 3.73 8.50
C ARG A 18 53.09 3.18 7.22
N ASP A 19 51.83 2.78 7.33
CA ASP A 19 51.05 2.21 6.23
C ASP A 19 50.34 3.32 5.45
N GLU A 20 50.60 3.36 4.15
CA GLU A 20 50.10 4.39 3.24
C GLU A 20 48.58 4.29 3.04
N GLU A 21 48.03 3.07 2.99
CA GLU A 21 46.59 2.84 2.83
C GLU A 21 45.80 3.35 4.04
N THR A 22 46.26 3.03 5.25
CA THR A 22 45.67 3.51 6.51
C THR A 22 45.73 5.05 6.59
N ASP A 23 46.81 5.66 6.11
CA ASP A 23 46.95 7.12 6.09
C ASP A 23 46.00 7.79 5.09
N GLN A 24 45.83 7.19 3.90
CA GLN A 24 44.82 7.61 2.93
C GLN A 24 43.39 7.50 3.50
N LEU A 25 43.07 6.37 4.14
CA LEU A 25 41.77 6.16 4.80
C LEU A 25 41.52 7.19 5.89
N ARG A 26 42.53 7.53 6.70
CA ARG A 26 42.42 8.54 7.75
C ARG A 26 42.16 9.94 7.18
N ARG A 27 42.88 10.34 6.13
CA ARG A 27 42.64 11.61 5.42
C ARG A 27 41.22 11.67 4.88
N LEU A 28 40.74 10.58 4.28
CA LEU A 28 39.38 10.47 3.76
C LEU A 28 38.33 10.59 4.87
N PHE A 29 38.51 9.87 5.97
CA PHE A 29 37.61 9.93 7.13
C PHE A 29 37.55 11.33 7.73
N SER A 30 38.70 12.01 7.88
CA SER A 30 38.77 13.38 8.41
C SER A 30 38.02 14.37 7.52
N ARG A 31 38.24 14.29 6.20
CA ARG A 31 37.54 15.13 5.21
C ARG A 31 36.03 14.91 5.20
N LEU A 32 35.59 13.66 5.34
CA LEU A 32 34.16 13.34 5.38
C LEU A 32 33.52 13.73 6.72
N SER A 33 34.24 13.60 7.83
CA SER A 33 33.75 13.97 9.17
C SER A 33 33.50 15.48 9.31
N GLY A 34 34.18 16.30 8.51
CA GLY A 34 33.87 17.74 8.40
C GLY A 34 32.56 18.05 7.67
N ARG A 35 31.96 17.08 6.96
CA ARG A 35 30.73 17.25 6.17
C ARG A 35 29.57 16.38 6.68
N LEU A 36 29.86 15.28 7.35
CA LEU A 36 28.92 14.26 7.79
C LEU A 36 29.22 13.85 9.23
N SER A 37 28.17 13.57 10.01
CA SER A 37 28.33 12.95 11.34
C SER A 37 28.68 11.46 11.19
N LEU A 38 29.97 11.15 11.20
CA LEU A 38 30.47 9.79 11.04
C LEU A 38 30.92 9.19 12.38
N PHE A 39 30.41 8.00 12.67
CA PHE A 39 30.82 7.21 13.84
C PHE A 39 31.28 5.83 13.36
N LEU A 40 32.39 5.34 13.94
CA LEU A 40 32.90 4.00 13.71
C LEU A 40 32.72 3.18 14.99
N PHE A 41 32.11 2.01 14.85
CA PHE A 41 31.85 1.08 15.96
C PHE A 41 32.48 -0.27 15.65
N HIS A 42 33.14 -0.85 16.64
CA HIS A 42 33.63 -2.22 16.57
C HIS A 42 32.49 -3.19 16.84
N VAL A 43 32.38 -4.23 16.01
CA VAL A 43 31.47 -5.36 16.22
C VAL A 43 32.30 -6.63 16.22
N ARG A 44 32.16 -7.49 17.23
CA ARG A 44 32.92 -8.74 17.26
C ARG A 44 32.52 -9.62 16.05
N GLY A 45 33.50 -10.18 15.35
CA GLY A 45 33.26 -11.19 14.32
C GLY A 45 32.59 -12.45 14.88
N ASN A 46 31.76 -13.12 14.08
CA ASN A 46 30.99 -14.32 14.49
C ASN A 46 30.12 -14.09 15.74
N SER A 47 29.53 -12.90 15.86
CA SER A 47 28.69 -12.50 16.99
C SER A 47 27.20 -12.87 16.84
N GLY A 48 26.77 -13.49 15.75
CA GLY A 48 25.36 -13.71 15.44
C GLY A 48 24.69 -12.53 14.72
N LEU A 49 25.41 -11.44 14.47
CA LEU A 49 24.85 -10.26 13.80
C LEU A 49 24.80 -10.47 12.29
N ILE A 50 23.60 -10.74 11.77
CA ILE A 50 23.32 -11.11 10.36
C ILE A 50 24.06 -10.23 9.36
N GLY A 51 24.00 -8.90 9.48
CA GLY A 51 24.65 -7.99 8.53
C GLY A 51 26.18 -8.12 8.52
N ASN A 52 26.80 -8.35 9.68
CA ASN A 52 28.24 -8.54 9.80
C ASN A 52 28.66 -9.93 9.30
N GLU A 53 27.87 -10.95 9.58
CA GLU A 53 28.13 -12.32 9.13
C GLU A 53 28.03 -12.47 7.63
N ILE A 54 27.04 -11.83 7.01
CA ILE A 54 26.91 -11.76 5.55
C ILE A 54 28.14 -11.10 4.93
N GLU A 55 28.61 -9.96 5.47
CA GLU A 55 29.79 -9.29 4.92
C GLU A 55 31.07 -10.13 5.11
N ASN A 56 31.22 -10.83 6.24
CA ASN A 56 32.36 -11.74 6.48
C ASN A 56 32.35 -12.98 5.57
N GLU A 57 31.17 -13.55 5.32
CA GLU A 57 31.01 -14.64 4.36
C GLU A 57 31.34 -14.16 2.95
N ASN A 58 30.87 -12.97 2.58
CA ASN A 58 31.19 -12.36 1.27
C ASN A 58 32.70 -12.13 1.10
N ALA A 59 33.36 -11.54 2.09
CA ALA A 59 34.81 -11.31 2.06
C ALA A 59 35.58 -12.63 1.89
N ARG A 60 35.19 -13.69 2.64
CA ARG A 60 35.76 -15.03 2.50
C ARG A 60 35.59 -15.57 1.08
N ARG A 61 34.38 -15.47 0.50
CA ARG A 61 34.11 -15.91 -0.87
C ARG A 61 34.91 -15.16 -1.93
N THR A 62 35.11 -13.85 -1.77
CA THR A 62 35.95 -13.07 -2.68
C THR A 62 37.41 -13.54 -2.64
N CYS A 63 37.96 -13.81 -1.45
CA CYS A 63 39.33 -14.31 -1.32
C CYS A 63 39.52 -15.74 -1.88
N THR A 64 38.50 -16.59 -1.82
CA THR A 64 38.60 -18.00 -2.25
C THR A 64 38.20 -18.25 -3.70
N VAL A 65 37.22 -17.51 -4.22
CA VAL A 65 36.61 -17.76 -5.54
C VAL A 65 36.90 -16.63 -6.53
N GLY A 66 37.45 -15.49 -6.09
CA GLY A 66 37.73 -14.34 -6.95
C GLY A 66 36.47 -13.59 -7.42
N ALA A 67 35.34 -13.79 -6.72
CA ALA A 67 34.08 -13.16 -7.08
C ALA A 67 34.14 -11.65 -6.82
N ILE A 68 34.13 -10.87 -7.91
CA ILE A 68 33.92 -9.42 -7.87
C ILE A 68 32.44 -9.16 -7.60
N ARG A 69 32.17 -8.28 -6.64
CA ARG A 69 30.82 -7.92 -6.21
C ARG A 69 29.98 -7.44 -7.40
N GLU A 70 28.76 -7.95 -7.53
CA GLU A 70 27.71 -7.22 -8.23
C GLU A 70 27.50 -5.87 -7.54
N LYS A 71 27.25 -4.85 -8.35
CA LYS A 71 27.06 -3.47 -7.91
C LYS A 71 26.05 -3.43 -6.76
N VAL A 72 26.44 -2.89 -5.60
CA VAL A 72 25.53 -2.69 -4.48
C VAL A 72 24.36 -1.83 -4.99
N LEU A 73 23.17 -2.43 -5.07
CA LEU A 73 21.98 -1.72 -5.46
C LEU A 73 21.70 -0.64 -4.42
N SER A 74 21.36 0.56 -4.90
CA SER A 74 20.98 1.62 -3.97
C SER A 74 19.76 1.18 -3.15
N LYS A 75 19.65 1.65 -1.91
CA LYS A 75 18.45 1.42 -1.07
C LYS A 75 17.15 1.73 -1.82
N ARG A 76 17.17 2.74 -2.71
CA ARG A 76 16.05 3.12 -3.57
C ARG A 76 15.67 2.02 -4.57
N VAL A 77 16.66 1.40 -5.22
CA VAL A 77 16.42 0.31 -6.18
C VAL A 77 15.85 -0.90 -5.46
N ILE A 78 16.45 -1.30 -4.33
CA ILE A 78 15.95 -2.42 -3.51
C ILE A 78 14.51 -2.17 -3.08
N TRP A 79 14.20 -0.96 -2.59
CA TRP A 79 12.84 -0.61 -2.22
C TRP A 79 11.87 -0.61 -3.41
N SER A 80 12.30 -0.12 -4.57
CA SER A 80 11.47 -0.10 -5.78
C SER A 80 11.14 -1.52 -6.26
N GLU A 81 12.12 -2.43 -6.26
CA GLU A 81 11.92 -3.83 -6.65
C GLU A 81 11.02 -4.56 -5.65
N PHE A 82 11.28 -4.38 -4.34
CA PHE A 82 10.45 -4.95 -3.30
C PHE A 82 8.99 -4.47 -3.39
N GLN A 83 8.78 -3.17 -3.61
CA GLN A 83 7.44 -2.61 -3.76
C GLN A 83 6.74 -3.15 -5.02
N ALA A 84 7.45 -3.28 -6.14
CA ALA A 84 6.89 -3.82 -7.37
C ALA A 84 6.46 -5.28 -7.21
N GLU A 85 7.29 -6.13 -6.59
CA GLU A 85 6.90 -7.53 -6.36
C GLU A 85 5.76 -7.64 -5.34
N SER A 86 5.78 -6.83 -4.27
CA SER A 86 4.69 -6.79 -3.29
C SER A 86 3.35 -6.39 -3.92
N GLN A 87 3.35 -5.38 -4.80
CA GLN A 87 2.15 -4.93 -5.52
C GLN A 87 1.63 -6.02 -6.47
N LYS A 88 2.54 -6.71 -7.16
CA LYS A 88 2.19 -7.82 -8.05
C LYS A 88 1.57 -8.99 -7.28
N GLU A 89 2.19 -9.41 -6.19
CA GLU A 89 1.65 -10.47 -5.32
C GLU A 89 0.28 -10.06 -4.76
N TRP A 90 0.16 -8.81 -4.29
CA TRP A 90 -1.11 -8.30 -3.79
C TRP A 90 -2.20 -8.26 -4.85
N LEU A 91 -1.90 -7.83 -6.08
CA LEU A 91 -2.85 -7.82 -7.19
C LEU A 91 -3.31 -9.24 -7.56
N VAL A 92 -2.39 -10.21 -7.62
CA VAL A 92 -2.71 -11.62 -7.90
C VAL A 92 -3.60 -12.20 -6.80
N ASN A 93 -3.24 -11.96 -5.53
CA ASN A 93 -4.06 -12.39 -4.40
C ASN A 93 -5.46 -11.76 -4.46
N TRP A 94 -5.53 -10.45 -4.70
CA TRP A 94 -6.78 -9.72 -4.85
C TRP A 94 -7.70 -10.32 -5.92
N GLN A 95 -7.16 -10.57 -7.12
CA GLN A 95 -7.93 -11.11 -8.24
C GLN A 95 -8.36 -12.56 -8.04
N THR A 96 -7.61 -13.34 -7.27
CA THR A 96 -7.93 -14.76 -7.02
C THR A 96 -8.88 -14.96 -5.85
N GLN A 97 -8.70 -14.22 -4.75
CA GLN A 97 -9.46 -14.43 -3.51
C GLN A 97 -10.73 -13.60 -3.41
N HIS A 98 -10.77 -12.42 -4.05
CA HIS A 98 -11.88 -11.48 -3.88
C HIS A 98 -12.82 -11.42 -5.09
N GLN A 99 -12.57 -12.21 -6.14
CA GLN A 99 -13.47 -12.29 -7.29
C GLN A 99 -14.90 -12.64 -6.83
N GLY A 100 -15.88 -11.87 -7.31
CA GLY A 100 -17.30 -12.05 -6.97
C GLY A 100 -17.75 -11.37 -5.67
N THR A 101 -16.83 -10.81 -4.88
CA THR A 101 -17.20 -9.93 -3.76
C THR A 101 -17.74 -8.60 -4.28
N GLU A 102 -18.54 -7.90 -3.45
CA GLU A 102 -19.02 -6.56 -3.79
C GLU A 102 -17.86 -5.59 -4.01
N THR A 103 -16.88 -5.56 -3.09
CA THR A 103 -15.69 -4.71 -3.20
C THR A 103 -14.93 -4.91 -4.52
N TYR A 104 -14.84 -6.14 -5.03
CA TYR A 104 -14.17 -6.44 -6.29
C TYR A 104 -14.90 -5.83 -7.52
N LYS A 105 -16.22 -5.69 -7.49
CA LYS A 105 -16.97 -4.99 -8.56
C LYS A 105 -16.55 -3.52 -8.65
N TRP A 106 -16.31 -2.90 -7.50
CA TRP A 106 -15.89 -1.51 -7.37
C TRP A 106 -14.41 -1.31 -7.67
N LEU A 107 -13.59 -2.29 -7.34
CA LEU A 107 -12.13 -2.22 -7.42
C LEU A 107 -11.58 -3.54 -7.99
N PRO A 108 -11.78 -3.83 -9.29
CA PRO A 108 -11.27 -5.07 -9.89
C PRO A 108 -9.74 -5.08 -9.98
N ASN A 109 -9.12 -3.90 -10.06
CA ASN A 109 -7.68 -3.71 -9.89
C ASN A 109 -7.43 -2.90 -8.62
N VAL A 110 -6.85 -3.54 -7.60
CA VAL A 110 -6.59 -2.89 -6.31
C VAL A 110 -5.53 -1.79 -6.40
N LEU A 111 -4.66 -1.85 -7.41
CA LEU A 111 -3.62 -0.84 -7.65
C LEU A 111 -4.17 0.44 -8.32
N ASP A 112 -5.43 0.43 -8.76
CA ASP A 112 -6.11 1.62 -9.25
C ASP A 112 -6.52 2.58 -8.12
N LEU A 113 -6.52 2.10 -6.86
CA LEU A 113 -6.64 3.00 -5.71
C LEU A 113 -5.39 3.87 -5.66
N LEU A 114 -5.57 5.18 -5.86
CA LEU A 114 -4.48 6.13 -5.68
C LEU A 114 -3.96 6.02 -4.23
N PRO A 115 -2.64 6.04 -4.00
CA PRO A 115 -2.05 5.91 -2.67
C PRO A 115 -2.63 6.86 -1.62
N ASP A 116 -3.10 8.03 -2.05
CA ASP A 116 -3.67 9.08 -1.20
C ASP A 116 -5.22 9.14 -1.23
N PHE A 117 -5.87 8.24 -1.97
CA PHE A 117 -7.33 8.25 -2.10
C PHE A 117 -7.98 7.35 -1.05
N LEU A 118 -8.46 7.99 0.01
CA LEU A 118 -9.40 7.38 0.95
C LEU A 118 -10.82 7.83 0.60
N PRO A 119 -11.70 6.94 0.09
CA PRO A 119 -13.08 7.31 -0.16
C PRO A 119 -13.74 7.74 1.16
N PRO A 120 -14.64 8.74 1.11
CA PRO A 120 -15.43 9.12 2.28
C PRO A 120 -16.20 7.92 2.85
N LYS A 121 -16.47 7.93 4.16
CA LYS A 121 -17.14 6.83 4.89
C LYS A 121 -18.38 6.28 4.17
N GLN A 122 -19.23 7.16 3.62
CA GLN A 122 -20.44 6.78 2.91
C GLN A 122 -20.15 6.07 1.58
N ALA A 123 -19.10 6.47 0.86
CA ALA A 123 -18.67 5.78 -0.35
C ALA A 123 -18.09 4.40 0.01
N THR A 124 -17.34 4.28 1.11
CA THR A 124 -16.82 2.99 1.60
C THR A 124 -17.94 1.99 1.94
N PHE A 125 -19.05 2.46 2.52
CA PHE A 125 -20.24 1.65 2.75
C PHE A 125 -20.78 1.04 1.45
N LEU A 126 -20.92 1.87 0.42
CA LEU A 126 -21.38 1.40 -0.89
C LEU A 126 -20.37 0.45 -1.56
N ILE A 127 -19.07 0.77 -1.53
CA ILE A 127 -18.02 -0.07 -2.13
C ILE A 127 -18.01 -1.48 -1.53
N THR A 128 -18.17 -1.55 -0.22
CA THR A 128 -18.05 -2.82 0.51
C THR A 128 -19.38 -3.56 0.63
N GLY A 129 -20.52 -2.93 0.30
CA GLY A 129 -21.84 -3.47 0.65
C GLY A 129 -22.15 -3.52 2.12
N HIS A 130 -21.43 -2.72 2.91
CA HIS A 130 -21.64 -2.60 4.35
C HIS A 130 -22.37 -1.29 4.67
N GLY A 131 -23.02 -1.25 5.82
CA GLY A 131 -23.71 -0.05 6.30
C GLY A 131 -25.21 -0.27 6.41
N ARG A 132 -25.99 0.82 6.45
CA ARG A 132 -27.43 0.77 6.71
C ARG A 132 -28.23 0.47 5.44
N PHE A 133 -27.86 -0.57 4.72
CA PHE A 133 -28.63 -1.08 3.57
C PHE A 133 -29.54 -2.22 4.03
N PRO A 134 -30.83 -2.26 3.65
CA PRO A 134 -31.74 -3.29 4.15
C PRO A 134 -31.25 -4.72 3.85
N PHE A 135 -30.68 -4.98 2.68
CA PHE A 135 -30.12 -6.29 2.34
C PHE A 135 -28.99 -6.71 3.30
N TYR A 136 -28.09 -5.78 3.64
CA TYR A 136 -26.99 -6.04 4.57
C TYR A 136 -27.49 -6.21 6.01
N LEU A 137 -28.38 -5.33 6.48
CA LEU A 137 -28.95 -5.41 7.82
C LEU A 137 -29.78 -6.68 8.03
N HIS A 138 -30.54 -7.10 7.01
CA HIS A 138 -31.28 -8.36 7.03
C HIS A 138 -30.33 -9.57 7.10
N ARG A 139 -29.22 -9.55 6.35
CA ARG A 139 -28.18 -10.59 6.45
C ARG A 139 -27.62 -10.71 7.88
N LEU A 140 -27.54 -9.59 8.60
CA LEU A 140 -27.13 -9.54 10.01
C LEU A 140 -28.26 -9.84 11.00
N SER A 141 -29.46 -10.17 10.52
CA SER A 141 -30.67 -10.39 11.36
C SER A 141 -31.06 -9.18 12.22
N LEU A 142 -30.72 -7.96 11.77
CA LEU A 142 -31.06 -6.71 12.47
C LEU A 142 -32.43 -6.15 12.05
N ILE A 143 -32.94 -6.57 10.88
CA ILE A 143 -34.27 -6.22 10.38
C ILE A 143 -34.94 -7.45 9.76
N THR A 144 -36.26 -7.44 9.67
CA THR A 144 -37.06 -8.59 9.21
C THR A 144 -37.24 -8.68 7.69
N SER A 145 -36.97 -7.61 6.95
CA SER A 145 -37.16 -7.57 5.49
C SER A 145 -35.96 -6.94 4.79
N PRO A 146 -35.42 -7.55 3.72
CA PRO A 146 -34.36 -6.97 2.90
C PRO A 146 -34.89 -6.01 1.82
N ALA A 147 -36.18 -5.62 1.88
CA ALA A 147 -36.81 -4.80 0.86
C ALA A 147 -36.36 -3.33 0.91
N CYS A 148 -36.22 -2.73 -0.26
CA CYS A 148 -36.08 -1.30 -0.47
C CYS A 148 -37.42 -0.60 -0.21
N PHE A 149 -37.41 0.71 0.02
CA PHE A 149 -38.63 1.53 0.09
C PHE A 149 -39.48 1.49 -1.19
N CYS A 150 -38.93 1.04 -2.32
CA CYS A 150 -39.69 0.80 -3.56
C CYS A 150 -40.23 -0.63 -3.70
N GLY A 151 -40.04 -1.51 -2.70
CA GLY A 151 -40.57 -2.87 -2.66
C GLY A 151 -39.68 -3.95 -3.28
N GLU A 152 -38.59 -3.61 -3.97
CA GLU A 152 -37.65 -4.59 -4.52
C GLU A 152 -36.54 -4.98 -3.53
N LEU A 153 -35.75 -6.02 -3.85
CA LEU A 153 -34.55 -6.38 -3.09
C LEU A 153 -33.54 -5.22 -3.08
N SER A 154 -33.07 -4.84 -1.90
CA SER A 154 -32.23 -3.64 -1.68
C SER A 154 -30.71 -3.90 -1.74
N ASP A 155 -30.26 -4.69 -2.71
CA ASP A 155 -28.83 -4.78 -2.97
C ASP A 155 -28.27 -3.48 -3.57
N ILE A 156 -26.95 -3.34 -3.59
CA ILE A 156 -26.30 -2.15 -4.13
C ILE A 156 -26.64 -1.97 -5.60
N ASP A 157 -26.61 -3.06 -6.36
CA ASP A 157 -26.87 -3.04 -7.80
C ASP A 157 -28.25 -2.43 -8.09
N HIS A 158 -29.27 -2.74 -7.26
CA HIS A 158 -30.58 -2.14 -7.33
C HIS A 158 -30.53 -0.61 -7.18
N TYR A 159 -29.94 -0.09 -6.10
CA TYR A 159 -29.81 1.36 -5.88
C TYR A 159 -29.01 2.06 -6.98
N MET A 160 -28.04 1.36 -7.53
CA MET A 160 -27.08 1.86 -8.48
C MET A 160 -27.60 1.85 -9.92
N THR A 161 -28.55 0.99 -10.25
CA THR A 161 -28.98 0.79 -11.65
C THR A 161 -30.47 1.05 -11.91
N ARG A 162 -31.37 0.68 -10.98
CA ARG A 162 -32.81 0.52 -11.30
C ARG A 162 -33.78 1.09 -10.26
N CYS A 163 -33.34 1.38 -9.04
CA CYS A 163 -34.19 1.94 -8.00
C CYS A 163 -34.80 3.29 -8.45
N PRO A 164 -36.13 3.46 -8.39
CA PRO A 164 -36.78 4.73 -8.70
C PRO A 164 -36.42 5.85 -7.72
N GLY A 165 -36.27 5.56 -6.42
CA GLY A 165 -35.98 6.60 -5.42
C GLY A 165 -34.55 7.10 -5.42
N THR A 166 -33.61 6.38 -6.04
CA THR A 166 -32.23 6.87 -6.21
C THR A 166 -31.96 7.40 -7.62
N ALA A 167 -32.99 7.49 -8.47
CA ALA A 167 -32.83 7.84 -9.88
C ALA A 167 -32.07 9.15 -10.12
N ALA A 168 -32.44 10.21 -9.39
CA ALA A 168 -31.80 11.52 -9.52
C ALA A 168 -30.28 11.50 -9.22
N PHE A 169 -29.83 10.67 -8.25
CA PHE A 169 -28.41 10.57 -7.91
C PHE A 169 -27.64 9.73 -8.93
N ARG A 170 -28.26 8.64 -9.41
CA ARG A 170 -27.70 7.80 -10.46
C ARG A 170 -27.54 8.59 -11.75
N ASP A 171 -28.56 9.34 -12.17
CA ASP A 171 -28.53 10.09 -13.42
C ASP A 171 -27.51 11.23 -13.37
N ARG A 172 -27.35 11.88 -12.20
CA ARG A 172 -26.25 12.81 -11.94
C ARG A 172 -24.88 12.14 -12.09
N SER A 173 -24.71 10.97 -11.47
CA SER A 173 -23.44 10.23 -11.56
C SER A 173 -23.13 9.82 -13.01
N ARG A 174 -24.15 9.41 -13.77
CA ARG A 174 -24.04 9.04 -15.19
C ARG A 174 -23.66 10.22 -16.08
N ALA A 175 -24.24 11.40 -15.84
CA ALA A 175 -23.92 12.61 -16.60
C ALA A 175 -22.42 12.96 -16.48
N GLU A 176 -21.84 12.80 -15.29
CA GLU A 176 -20.43 13.11 -15.01
C GLU A 176 -19.45 12.12 -15.66
N ILE A 177 -19.79 10.82 -15.71
CA ILE A 177 -18.92 9.79 -16.30
C ILE A 177 -19.08 9.62 -17.82
N ARG A 178 -19.99 10.39 -18.45
CA ARG A 178 -20.21 10.50 -19.91
C ARG A 178 -20.19 9.17 -20.69
N PHE A 179 -20.95 8.16 -20.26
CA PHE A 179 -21.00 6.87 -20.97
C PHE A 179 -22.39 6.21 -20.97
N GLU A 180 -22.74 5.65 -22.13
CA GLU A 180 -23.84 4.72 -22.32
C GLU A 180 -23.35 3.29 -22.03
N ILE A 181 -24.02 2.63 -21.08
CA ILE A 181 -24.16 1.17 -20.93
C ILE A 181 -22.86 0.35 -21.02
N GLU A 182 -22.18 0.08 -19.89
CA GLU A 182 -21.40 -1.16 -19.67
C GLU A 182 -20.96 -1.37 -18.20
N GLN A 183 -20.65 -2.63 -17.85
CA GLN A 183 -20.35 -3.17 -16.50
C GLN A 183 -19.13 -2.56 -15.77
N CYS A 184 -18.48 -1.53 -16.34
CA CYS A 184 -17.19 -0.99 -15.92
C CYS A 184 -17.27 0.35 -15.16
N TRP A 185 -18.45 0.71 -14.65
CA TRP A 185 -18.73 2.05 -14.16
C TRP A 185 -18.33 2.29 -12.70
N TYR A 186 -18.35 1.26 -11.84
CA TYR A 186 -18.03 1.39 -10.42
C TYR A 186 -16.61 1.96 -10.15
N PRO A 187 -15.54 1.51 -10.82
CA PRO A 187 -14.21 2.08 -10.61
C PRO A 187 -14.08 3.54 -11.03
N ARG A 188 -14.88 3.98 -12.02
CA ARG A 188 -14.86 5.36 -12.52
C ARG A 188 -15.54 6.33 -11.55
N LEU A 189 -16.56 5.87 -10.83
CA LEU A 189 -17.21 6.68 -9.79
C LEU A 189 -16.25 7.11 -8.68
N LEU A 190 -15.24 6.28 -8.39
CA LEU A 190 -14.24 6.56 -7.37
C LEU A 190 -13.16 7.54 -7.83
N ARG A 191 -13.09 7.84 -9.13
CA ARG A 191 -12.08 8.75 -9.70
C ARG A 191 -12.58 10.18 -9.90
N ASN A 192 -13.88 10.43 -9.75
CA ASN A 192 -14.49 11.74 -9.94
C ASN A 192 -15.13 12.23 -8.64
N GLN A 193 -14.76 13.43 -8.21
CA GLN A 193 -15.22 14.01 -6.94
C GLN A 193 -16.74 14.26 -6.95
N THR A 194 -17.29 14.77 -8.04
CA THR A 194 -18.73 15.02 -8.22
C THR A 194 -19.54 13.71 -8.14
N THR A 195 -19.00 12.62 -8.69
CA THR A 195 -19.66 11.30 -8.60
C THR A 195 -19.60 10.73 -7.20
N ILE A 196 -18.49 10.92 -6.47
CA ILE A 196 -18.39 10.56 -5.06
C ILE A 196 -19.44 11.33 -4.25
N GLU A 197 -19.60 12.63 -4.49
CA GLU A 197 -20.60 13.46 -3.81
C GLU A 197 -22.04 13.01 -4.10
N ALA A 198 -22.35 12.67 -5.35
CA ALA A 198 -23.64 12.13 -5.73
C ALA A 198 -23.93 10.79 -5.02
N VAL A 199 -22.92 9.90 -4.95
CA VAL A 199 -22.98 8.64 -4.21
C VAL A 199 -23.19 8.88 -2.71
N MET A 200 -22.45 9.81 -2.10
CA MET A 200 -22.61 10.15 -0.69
C MET A 200 -24.03 10.66 -0.38
N ALA A 201 -24.58 11.50 -1.26
CA ALA A 201 -25.93 12.03 -1.12
C ALA A 201 -26.98 10.91 -1.25
N MET A 202 -26.78 9.98 -2.18
CA MET A 202 -27.62 8.80 -2.32
C MET A 202 -27.59 7.90 -1.09
N VAL A 203 -26.42 7.60 -0.51
CA VAL A 203 -26.34 6.80 0.73
C VAL A 203 -27.05 7.50 1.89
N LYS A 204 -26.91 8.83 2.01
CA LYS A 204 -27.67 9.61 3.01
C LYS A 204 -29.18 9.51 2.78
N HIS A 205 -29.62 9.58 1.52
CA HIS A 205 -31.03 9.45 1.15
C HIS A 205 -31.57 8.06 1.49
N ILE A 206 -30.85 6.99 1.15
CA ILE A 206 -31.24 5.61 1.51
C ILE A 206 -31.38 5.49 3.03
N ASN A 207 -30.37 5.96 3.77
CA ASN A 207 -30.34 5.85 5.23
C ASN A 207 -31.46 6.64 5.93
N PHE A 208 -32.00 7.69 5.30
CA PHE A 208 -33.15 8.44 5.83
C PHE A 208 -34.40 7.57 5.97
N TYR A 209 -34.61 6.62 5.06
CA TYR A 209 -35.75 5.70 5.09
C TYR A 209 -35.51 4.46 5.97
N MET A 210 -34.34 4.35 6.58
CA MET A 210 -33.99 3.21 7.42
C MET A 210 -34.28 3.49 8.88
N PRO A 211 -34.97 2.58 9.60
CA PRO A 211 -35.26 2.76 11.03
C PRO A 211 -33.96 2.98 11.79
N ALA A 212 -33.94 3.97 12.70
CA ALA A 212 -32.81 4.17 13.60
C ALA A 212 -32.46 2.82 14.24
N THR A 213 -31.20 2.40 14.13
CA THR A 213 -30.75 1.22 14.87
C THR A 213 -30.21 1.78 16.17
N ASP A 214 -30.78 1.37 17.29
CA ASP A 214 -30.31 1.73 18.63
C ASP A 214 -28.83 1.36 18.85
#